data_AF-A0AAU9WUU0-F1
#
_entry.id   AF-A0AAU9WUU0-F1
#
_cell.length_a   1.000
_cell.length_b   1.000
_cell.length_c   1.000
_cell.angle_alpha   90.00
_cell.angle_beta   90.00
_cell.angle_gamma   90.00
#
_symmetry.space_group_name_H-M   'P 1'
#
loop_
_entity.id
_entity.type
_entity.pdbx_description
1 polymer ?
#
loop_
_entity_poly.entity_id
_entity_poly.type
_entity_poly.pdbx_seq_one_letter_code
_entity_poly.pdbx_strand_id
1 'polypeptide(L)'
;MIHHAYSLSSTTEAFSAECAKLRFIFSRLDYPMSFIDSAIKKFLFLNSLANEAERNNDDSSTVRFSLPFKDQVAANAVRKQLRDLSHKIGPTLQPVFVSKKLGQDLRPKEIKPSIVNKQCVVYNFSCNLCDADYVGYTARHLHQRIAEHKNSAIGRHFLEAHGNNNLLRESQFTVLRKCQGKFDCLVFEMLFIKKLKPNLNIQTDSIRAKLFV
;
A
#
# COMPACT_ATOMS: atom_id res chain seq x y z
N MET A 1 -17.68 -1.50 14.14
CA MET A 1 -18.34 -0.91 12.94
C MET A 1 -19.64 -0.19 13.31
N ILE A 2 -20.62 -0.86 13.94
CA ILE A 2 -21.90 -0.22 14.32
C ILE A 2 -21.70 0.99 15.26
N HIS A 3 -20.84 0.86 16.28
CA HIS A 3 -20.49 1.99 17.16
C HIS A 3 -19.91 3.19 16.40
N HIS A 4 -19.07 2.93 15.39
CA HIS A 4 -18.48 3.98 14.57
C HIS A 4 -19.52 4.64 13.66
N ALA A 5 -20.43 3.84 13.08
CA ALA A 5 -21.56 4.37 12.33
C ALA A 5 -22.45 5.27 13.19
N TYR A 6 -22.70 4.89 14.45
CA TYR A 6 -23.46 5.71 15.40
C TYR A 6 -22.72 7.00 15.75
N SER A 7 -21.45 6.94 16.14
CA SER A 7 -20.66 8.12 16.52
C SER A 7 -20.47 9.14 15.40
N LEU A 8 -20.51 8.70 14.13
CA LEU A 8 -20.38 9.58 12.96
C LEU A 8 -21.72 10.09 12.42
N SER A 9 -22.84 9.50 12.85
CA SER A 9 -24.17 9.88 12.36
C SER A 9 -24.74 10.99 13.22
N SER A 10 -24.95 12.16 12.62
CA SER A 10 -25.53 13.31 13.33
C SER A 10 -27.06 13.22 13.47
N THR A 11 -27.73 12.37 12.69
CA THR A 11 -29.18 12.14 12.76
C THR A 11 -29.52 10.65 12.74
N THR A 12 -30.73 10.32 13.19
CA THR A 12 -31.29 8.96 13.17
C THR A 12 -31.37 8.38 11.76
N GLU A 13 -31.66 9.23 10.77
CA GLU A 13 -31.77 8.85 9.36
C GLU A 13 -30.39 8.49 8.79
N ALA A 14 -29.36 9.28 9.09
CA ALA A 14 -28.00 9.01 8.67
C ALA A 14 -27.47 7.68 9.26
N PHE A 15 -27.79 7.42 10.54
CA PHE A 15 -27.46 6.16 11.18
C PHE A 15 -28.18 4.98 10.53
N SER A 16 -29.47 5.13 10.21
CA SER A 16 -30.24 4.08 9.55
C SER A 16 -29.68 3.73 8.16
N ALA A 17 -29.21 4.74 7.41
CA ALA A 17 -28.59 4.56 6.10
C ALA A 17 -27.24 3.83 6.19
N GLU A 18 -26.42 4.15 7.20
CA GLU A 18 -25.17 3.41 7.44
C GLU A 18 -25.43 1.98 7.91
N CYS A 19 -26.45 1.75 8.76
CA CYS A 19 -26.88 0.40 9.10
C CYS A 19 -27.34 -0.40 7.87
N ALA A 20 -28.01 0.22 6.91
CA ALA A 20 -28.38 -0.42 5.65
C ALA A 20 -27.16 -0.79 4.80
N LYS A 21 -26.15 0.09 4.72
CA LYS A 21 -24.88 -0.21 4.05
C LYS A 21 -24.13 -1.36 4.72
N LEU A 22 -24.09 -1.39 6.06
CA LEU A 22 -23.47 -2.47 6.81
C LEU A 22 -24.17 -3.80 6.53
N ARG A 23 -25.52 -3.84 6.54
CA ARG A 23 -26.29 -5.03 6.16
C ARG A 23 -25.92 -5.54 4.78
N PHE A 24 -25.83 -4.65 3.79
CA PHE A 24 -25.43 -5.00 2.43
C PHE A 24 -24.01 -5.54 2.32
N ILE A 25 -23.05 -4.96 3.04
CA ILE A 25 -21.66 -5.43 3.03
C ILE A 25 -21.56 -6.83 3.64
N PHE A 26 -22.20 -7.04 4.79
CA PHE A 26 -22.13 -8.32 5.49
C PHE A 26 -22.93 -9.43 4.78
N SER A 27 -24.03 -9.11 4.10
CA SER A 27 -24.74 -10.10 3.29
C SER A 27 -23.90 -10.58 2.11
N ARG A 28 -23.10 -9.71 1.49
CA ARG A 28 -22.14 -10.09 0.44
C ARG A 28 -20.96 -10.94 0.93
N LEU A 29 -20.76 -10.99 2.24
CA LEU A 29 -19.75 -11.83 2.90
C LEU A 29 -20.39 -13.11 3.48
N ASP A 30 -21.61 -13.46 3.04
CA ASP A 30 -22.37 -14.63 3.46
C ASP A 30 -22.66 -14.72 4.97
N TYR A 31 -22.70 -13.58 5.67
CA TYR A 31 -23.15 -13.55 7.06
C TYR A 31 -24.68 -13.63 7.15
N PRO A 32 -25.24 -14.43 8.07
CA PRO A 32 -26.68 -14.50 8.28
C PRO A 32 -27.28 -13.14 8.70
N MET A 33 -28.37 -12.73 8.04
CA MET A 33 -29.05 -11.47 8.34
C MET A 33 -29.55 -11.39 9.79
N SER A 34 -30.01 -12.52 10.35
CA SER A 34 -30.45 -12.61 11.75
C SER A 34 -29.36 -12.24 12.75
N PHE A 35 -28.10 -12.59 12.44
CA PHE A 35 -26.94 -12.25 13.26
C PHE A 35 -26.64 -10.75 13.22
N ILE A 36 -26.68 -10.15 12.02
CA ILE A 36 -26.44 -8.72 11.81
C ILE A 36 -27.50 -7.88 12.52
N ASP A 37 -28.78 -8.24 12.36
CA ASP A 37 -29.89 -7.52 12.99
C ASP A 37 -29.89 -7.65 14.52
N SER A 38 -29.52 -8.82 15.04
CA SER A 38 -29.33 -9.03 16.48
C SER A 38 -28.23 -8.13 17.04
N ALA A 39 -27.10 -7.98 16.33
CA ALA A 39 -26.02 -7.09 16.74
C ALA A 39 -26.44 -5.60 16.74
N ILE A 40 -27.20 -5.16 15.73
CA ILE A 40 -27.71 -3.79 15.66
C ILE A 40 -28.73 -3.54 16.78
N LYS A 41 -29.65 -4.48 17.02
CA LYS A 41 -30.67 -4.36 18.07
C LYS A 41 -30.05 -4.30 19.47
N LYS A 42 -29.05 -5.14 19.73
CA LYS A 42 -28.29 -5.14 21.00
C LYS A 42 -27.58 -3.80 21.21
N PHE A 43 -27.01 -3.22 20.16
CA PHE A 43 -26.36 -1.91 20.24
C PHE A 43 -27.36 -0.79 20.58
N LEU A 44 -28.51 -0.75 19.91
CA LEU A 44 -29.56 0.25 20.17
C LEU A 44 -30.07 0.18 21.61
N PHE A 45 -30.27 -1.02 22.14
CA PHE A 45 -30.72 -1.24 23.52
C PHE A 45 -29.70 -0.74 24.57
N LEU A 46 -28.41 -1.00 24.35
CA LEU A 46 -27.36 -0.52 25.25
C LEU A 46 -27.26 1.01 25.24
N ASN A 47 -27.46 1.62 24.08
CA ASN A 47 -27.34 3.06 23.92
C ASN A 47 -28.57 3.82 24.45
N SER A 48 -29.78 3.25 24.39
CA SER A 48 -30.95 3.86 25.03
C SER A 48 -30.80 3.95 26.55
N LEU A 49 -30.17 2.96 27.18
CA LEU A 49 -29.88 2.97 28.61
C LEU A 49 -28.83 4.03 28.99
N ALA A 50 -27.85 4.29 28.11
CA ALA A 50 -26.84 5.32 28.33
C ALA A 50 -27.40 6.75 28.21
N ASN A 51 -28.32 6.98 27.26
CA ASN A 51 -28.89 8.31 27.02
C ASN A 51 -29.83 8.80 28.13
N GLU A 52 -30.36 7.91 28.97
CA GLU A 52 -31.13 8.35 30.17
C GLU A 52 -30.23 8.91 31.27
N ALA A 53 -28.93 8.58 31.28
CA ALA A 53 -27.98 9.09 32.26
C ALA A 53 -27.41 10.49 31.91
N GLU A 54 -27.49 10.91 30.64
CA GLU A 54 -26.80 12.12 30.14
C GLU A 54 -27.68 13.38 30.03
N ARG A 55 -28.99 13.33 30.34
CA ARG A 55 -29.90 14.49 30.21
C ARG A 55 -29.74 15.60 31.26
N ASN A 56 -28.83 15.44 32.22
CA ASN A 56 -28.56 16.43 33.25
C ASN A 56 -27.14 17.01 33.08
N ASN A 57 -26.91 17.89 32.10
CA ASN A 57 -25.85 18.89 32.21
C ASN A 57 -25.98 20.03 31.18
N ASP A 58 -26.44 21.15 31.72
CA ASP A 58 -25.91 22.52 31.59
C ASP A 58 -25.41 23.02 30.22
N ASP A 59 -26.05 24.10 29.77
CA ASP A 59 -25.86 24.80 28.50
C ASP A 59 -24.60 25.70 28.54
N SER A 60 -23.44 25.04 28.67
CA SER A 60 -22.13 25.69 28.62
C SER A 60 -21.60 25.69 27.19
N SER A 61 -21.53 26.87 26.57
CA SER A 61 -20.95 27.05 25.23
C SER A 61 -19.53 26.45 25.17
N THR A 62 -19.42 25.32 24.48
CA THR A 62 -18.17 24.56 24.37
C THR A 62 -17.47 24.92 23.06
N VAL A 63 -16.25 25.45 23.15
CA VAL A 63 -15.42 25.81 22.00
C VAL A 63 -14.39 24.71 21.76
N ARG A 64 -14.43 24.11 20.57
CA ARG A 64 -13.49 23.04 20.14
C ARG A 64 -12.53 23.56 19.08
N PHE A 65 -11.27 23.16 19.18
CA PHE A 65 -10.25 23.47 18.18
C PHE A 65 -9.25 22.33 18.04
N SER A 66 -8.67 22.20 16.84
CA SER A 66 -7.77 21.10 16.50
C SER A 66 -6.32 21.47 16.72
N LEU A 67 -5.56 20.59 17.39
CA LEU A 67 -4.13 20.73 17.64
C LEU A 67 -3.37 19.49 17.16
N PRO A 68 -2.13 19.62 16.66
CA PRO A 68 -1.32 18.47 16.31
C PRO A 68 -0.96 17.66 17.56
N PHE A 69 -1.19 16.34 17.52
CA PHE A 69 -0.73 15.43 18.56
C PHE A 69 0.78 15.22 18.45
N LYS A 70 1.52 15.41 19.54
CA LYS A 70 2.95 15.11 19.65
C LYS A 70 3.18 13.88 20.52
N ASP A 71 2.82 13.99 21.79
CA ASP A 71 2.94 12.95 22.80
C ASP A 71 1.90 13.18 23.91
N GLN A 72 1.72 12.18 24.77
CA GLN A 72 0.69 12.24 25.82
C GLN A 72 1.00 13.29 26.89
N VAL A 73 2.28 13.58 27.16
CA VAL A 73 2.72 14.55 28.18
C VAL A 73 2.36 15.97 27.74
N ALA A 74 2.70 16.33 26.51
CA ALA A 74 2.35 17.60 25.90
C ALA A 74 0.82 17.78 25.79
N ALA A 75 0.10 16.73 25.39
CA ALA A 75 -1.36 16.78 25.31
C ALA A 75 -2.01 17.05 26.68
N ASN A 76 -1.50 16.41 27.75
CA ASN A 76 -2.00 16.62 29.11
C ASN A 76 -1.66 18.02 29.63
N ALA A 77 -0.47 18.54 29.34
CA ALA A 77 -0.08 19.91 29.69
C ALA A 77 -1.02 20.94 29.05
N VAL A 78 -1.30 20.79 27.76
CA VAL A 78 -2.24 21.66 27.02
C VAL A 78 -3.65 21.56 27.58
N ARG A 79 -4.16 20.36 27.85
CA ARG A 79 -5.48 20.18 28.50
C ARG A 79 -5.56 20.89 29.84
N LYS A 80 -4.50 20.84 30.66
CA LYS A 80 -4.43 21.54 31.94
C LYS A 80 -4.51 23.06 31.74
N GLN A 81 -3.67 23.61 30.85
CA GLN A 81 -3.66 25.05 30.58
C GLN A 81 -5.01 25.57 30.06
N LEU A 82 -5.66 24.81 29.17
CA LEU A 82 -6.95 25.19 28.59
C LEU A 82 -8.08 25.10 29.61
N ARG A 83 -8.02 24.15 30.53
CA ARG A 83 -8.94 24.10 31.66
C ARG A 83 -8.75 25.32 32.55
N ASP A 84 -7.51 25.66 32.92
CA ASP A 84 -7.22 26.83 33.76
C ASP A 84 -7.66 28.14 33.08
N LEU A 85 -7.52 28.21 31.74
CA LEU A 85 -8.00 29.34 30.95
C LEU A 85 -9.53 29.39 30.91
N SER A 86 -10.19 28.26 30.67
CA SER A 86 -11.65 28.11 30.63
C SER A 86 -12.31 28.63 31.91
N HIS A 87 -11.73 28.34 33.08
CA HIS A 87 -12.23 28.87 34.37
C HIS A 87 -12.17 30.40 34.47
N LYS A 88 -11.31 31.08 33.70
CA LYS A 88 -11.17 32.54 33.70
C LYS A 88 -12.06 33.23 32.69
N ILE A 89 -12.33 32.59 31.55
CA ILE A 89 -13.08 33.21 30.45
C ILE A 89 -14.55 32.80 30.42
N GLY A 90 -14.93 31.69 31.06
CA GLY A 90 -16.29 31.15 31.10
C GLY A 90 -16.51 29.95 30.18
N PRO A 91 -16.30 30.07 28.84
CA PRO A 91 -16.52 28.96 27.91
C PRO A 91 -15.64 27.74 28.17
N THR A 92 -16.18 26.56 27.87
CA THR A 92 -15.44 25.30 27.97
C THR A 92 -14.53 25.12 26.76
N LEU A 93 -13.21 25.11 26.98
CA LEU A 93 -12.22 24.91 25.91
C LEU A 93 -11.82 23.44 25.78
N GLN A 94 -12.11 22.82 24.64
CA GLN A 94 -11.79 21.41 24.38
C GLN A 94 -10.82 21.25 23.20
N PRO A 95 -9.55 20.86 23.45
CA PRO A 95 -8.61 20.56 22.38
C PRO A 95 -8.89 19.18 21.77
N VAL A 96 -8.98 19.12 20.44
CA VAL A 96 -9.03 17.87 19.67
C VAL A 96 -7.66 17.62 19.06
N PHE A 97 -6.99 16.56 19.50
CA PHE A 97 -5.66 16.24 19.00
C PHE A 97 -5.74 15.45 17.69
N VAL A 98 -5.15 15.98 16.62
CA VAL A 98 -5.08 15.35 15.30
C VAL A 98 -3.66 14.90 15.02
N SER A 99 -3.50 13.66 14.56
CA SER A 99 -2.19 13.19 14.08
C SER A 99 -1.84 13.90 12.78
N LYS A 100 -0.60 14.36 12.66
CA LYS A 100 -0.07 14.76 11.35
C LYS A 100 0.00 13.53 10.47
N LYS A 101 -0.57 13.60 9.26
CA LYS A 101 -0.42 12.53 8.28
C LYS A 101 1.05 12.52 7.86
N LEU A 102 1.70 11.35 7.96
CA LEU A 102 3.11 11.17 7.60
C LEU A 102 3.44 11.71 6.20
N GLY A 103 2.48 11.68 5.27
CA GLY A 103 2.64 12.24 3.92
C GLY A 103 2.79 13.76 3.83
N GLN A 104 2.55 14.52 4.90
CA GLN A 104 2.84 15.97 4.93
C GLN A 104 4.30 16.27 5.27
N ASP A 105 4.93 15.44 6.10
CA ASP A 105 6.34 15.58 6.49
C ASP A 105 7.27 14.81 5.54
N LEU A 106 6.77 13.76 4.89
CA LEU A 106 7.46 13.08 3.81
C LEU A 106 7.22 13.83 2.49
N ARG A 107 8.20 14.65 2.09
CA ARG A 107 8.29 15.09 0.69
C ARG A 107 8.25 13.84 -0.20
N PRO A 108 7.53 13.84 -1.35
CA PRO A 108 7.65 12.77 -2.31
C PRO A 108 9.12 12.63 -2.70
N LYS A 109 9.79 11.57 -2.21
CA LYS A 109 11.14 11.23 -2.66
C LYS A 109 11.01 10.65 -4.06
N GLU A 110 11.50 11.44 -5.00
CA GLU A 110 11.76 11.13 -6.41
C GLU A 110 10.52 10.82 -7.25
N ILE A 111 10.44 11.45 -8.42
CA ILE A 111 9.56 11.00 -9.50
C ILE A 111 10.02 9.58 -9.82
N LYS A 112 9.24 8.58 -9.41
CA LYS A 112 9.52 7.18 -9.76
C LYS A 112 9.57 7.08 -11.28
N PRO A 113 10.72 6.75 -11.91
CA PRO A 113 10.72 6.54 -13.35
C PRO A 113 9.70 5.47 -13.72
N SER A 114 9.12 5.53 -14.92
CA SER A 114 8.07 4.62 -15.38
C SER A 114 8.48 3.12 -15.33
N ILE A 115 9.78 2.85 -15.20
CA ILE A 115 10.36 1.51 -15.04
C ILE A 115 10.35 0.97 -13.60
N VAL A 116 10.06 1.80 -12.58
CA VAL A 116 10.08 1.42 -11.16
C VAL A 116 9.02 0.37 -10.81
N ASN A 117 8.00 0.16 -11.66
CA ASN A 117 6.95 -0.83 -11.39
C ASN A 117 7.02 -2.11 -12.25
N LYS A 118 8.19 -2.40 -12.85
CA LYS A 118 8.42 -3.67 -13.57
C LYS A 118 9.22 -4.63 -12.69
N GLN A 119 8.51 -5.40 -11.87
CA GLN A 119 9.01 -6.52 -11.07
C GLN A 119 8.35 -7.83 -11.53
N CYS A 120 8.96 -8.98 -11.22
CA CYS A 120 8.50 -10.29 -11.68
C CYS A 120 8.30 -10.31 -13.20
N VAL A 121 9.35 -9.98 -13.95
CA VAL A 121 9.29 -9.91 -15.42
C VAL A 121 10.34 -10.78 -16.06
N VAL A 122 10.00 -11.34 -17.22
CA VAL A 122 10.94 -11.90 -18.18
C VAL A 122 11.22 -10.81 -19.22
N TYR A 123 12.49 -10.55 -19.49
CA TYR A 123 12.94 -9.52 -20.41
C TYR A 123 13.91 -10.12 -21.43
N ASN A 124 14.03 -9.41 -22.55
CA ASN A 124 15.02 -9.63 -23.58
C ASN A 124 15.95 -8.43 -23.63
N PHE A 125 17.24 -8.68 -23.58
CA PHE A 125 18.29 -7.72 -23.89
C PHE A 125 18.71 -7.94 -25.35
N SER A 126 18.79 -6.84 -26.10
CA SER A 126 19.35 -6.82 -27.45
C SER A 126 20.48 -5.81 -27.50
N CYS A 127 21.65 -6.24 -27.98
CA CYS A 127 22.76 -5.33 -28.22
C CYS A 127 22.47 -4.44 -29.46
N ASN A 128 22.79 -3.15 -29.37
CA ASN A 128 22.59 -2.21 -30.49
C ASN A 128 23.79 -2.17 -31.44
N LEU A 129 24.90 -2.84 -31.09
CA LEU A 129 26.16 -2.79 -31.81
C LEU A 129 26.48 -4.12 -32.53
N CYS A 130 25.77 -5.19 -32.22
CA CYS A 130 25.91 -6.51 -32.84
C CYS A 130 24.67 -7.38 -32.58
N ASP A 131 24.62 -8.55 -33.20
CA ASP A 131 23.51 -9.51 -33.10
C ASP A 131 23.55 -10.37 -31.82
N ALA A 132 23.94 -9.77 -30.69
CA ALA A 132 23.98 -10.43 -29.40
C ALA A 132 22.70 -10.14 -28.61
N ASP A 133 22.06 -11.21 -28.14
CA ASP A 133 20.83 -11.16 -27.37
C ASP A 133 20.90 -12.05 -26.12
N TYR A 134 20.10 -11.71 -25.13
CA TYR A 134 20.02 -12.40 -23.85
C TYR A 134 18.60 -12.38 -23.31
N VAL A 135 18.09 -13.52 -22.89
CA VAL A 135 16.81 -13.61 -22.17
C VAL A 135 17.08 -13.94 -20.71
N GLY A 136 16.45 -13.18 -19.82
CA GLY A 136 16.53 -13.42 -18.39
C GLY A 136 15.25 -13.03 -17.67
N TYR A 137 15.07 -13.52 -16.45
CA TYR A 137 14.03 -13.01 -15.54
C TYR A 137 14.60 -12.19 -14.38
N THR A 138 13.72 -11.43 -13.74
CA THR A 138 13.98 -10.83 -12.44
C THR A 138 12.71 -10.82 -11.59
N ALA A 139 12.86 -11.25 -10.34
CA ALA A 139 11.84 -11.06 -9.31
C ALA A 139 11.95 -9.66 -8.65
N ARG A 140 13.11 -8.99 -8.79
CA ARG A 140 13.34 -7.60 -8.35
C ARG A 140 12.90 -6.61 -9.43
N HIS A 141 13.03 -5.31 -9.15
CA HIS A 141 12.82 -4.28 -10.17
C HIS A 141 13.81 -4.42 -11.33
N LEU A 142 13.33 -4.26 -12.55
CA LEU A 142 14.13 -4.41 -13.78
C LEU A 142 15.32 -3.43 -13.81
N HIS A 143 15.14 -2.16 -13.44
CA HIS A 143 16.24 -1.18 -13.43
C HIS A 143 17.41 -1.61 -12.53
N GLN A 144 17.11 -2.20 -11.37
CA GLN A 144 18.14 -2.72 -10.47
C GLN A 144 18.88 -3.88 -11.12
N ARG A 145 18.14 -4.78 -11.80
CA ARG A 145 18.75 -5.90 -12.52
C ARG A 145 19.66 -5.42 -13.67
N ILE A 146 19.25 -4.40 -14.41
CA ILE A 146 20.04 -3.77 -15.48
C ILE A 146 21.37 -3.25 -14.93
N ALA A 147 21.37 -2.60 -13.76
CA ALA A 147 22.61 -2.15 -13.12
C ALA A 147 23.52 -3.33 -12.69
N GLU A 148 22.94 -4.41 -12.18
CA GLU A 148 23.67 -5.64 -11.80
C GLU A 148 24.34 -6.32 -13.02
N HIS A 149 23.82 -6.13 -14.24
CA HIS A 149 24.34 -6.78 -15.43
C HIS A 149 25.74 -6.33 -15.86
N LYS A 150 26.28 -5.24 -15.30
CA LYS A 150 27.66 -4.77 -15.55
C LYS A 150 28.72 -5.85 -15.29
N ASN A 151 28.46 -6.76 -14.34
CA ASN A 151 29.38 -7.85 -13.97
C ASN A 151 28.87 -9.23 -14.42
N SER A 152 27.92 -9.28 -15.35
CA SER A 152 27.29 -10.51 -15.85
C SER A 152 27.79 -10.89 -17.25
N ALA A 153 27.19 -11.92 -17.87
CA ALA A 153 27.44 -12.27 -19.28
C ALA A 153 27.23 -11.08 -20.24
N ILE A 154 26.22 -10.24 -19.99
CA ILE A 154 25.97 -9.03 -20.79
C ILE A 154 27.12 -8.02 -20.64
N GLY A 155 27.55 -7.74 -19.41
CA GLY A 155 28.65 -6.82 -19.15
C GLY A 155 29.98 -7.32 -19.72
N ARG A 156 30.25 -8.62 -19.60
CA ARG A 156 31.43 -9.25 -20.20
C ARG A 156 31.42 -9.14 -21.73
N HIS A 157 30.27 -9.39 -22.36
CA HIS A 157 30.10 -9.18 -23.80
C HIS A 157 30.45 -7.74 -24.21
N PHE A 158 29.99 -6.73 -23.47
CA PHE A 158 30.35 -5.33 -23.76
C PHE A 158 31.85 -5.06 -23.64
N LEU A 159 32.53 -5.70 -22.68
CA LEU A 159 33.98 -5.54 -22.52
C LEU A 159 34.73 -6.18 -23.68
N GLU A 160 34.40 -7.42 -24.00
CA GLU A 160 35.14 -8.26 -24.95
C GLU A 160 34.86 -7.88 -26.40
N ALA A 161 33.59 -7.61 -26.75
CA ALA A 161 33.19 -7.31 -28.12
C ALA A 161 33.31 -5.83 -28.47
N HIS A 162 33.12 -4.92 -27.50
CA HIS A 162 33.01 -3.47 -27.75
C HIS A 162 34.03 -2.62 -26.99
N GLY A 163 34.85 -3.22 -26.12
CA GLY A 163 35.89 -2.51 -25.35
C GLY A 163 35.38 -1.52 -24.30
N ASN A 164 34.07 -1.49 -24.01
CA ASN A 164 33.47 -0.50 -23.10
C ASN A 164 32.21 -1.00 -22.39
N ASN A 165 32.30 -1.13 -21.06
CA ASN A 165 31.20 -1.60 -20.20
C ASN A 165 30.12 -0.55 -19.89
N ASN A 166 30.36 0.72 -20.22
CA ASN A 166 29.43 1.80 -19.91
C ASN A 166 28.37 2.05 -21.00
N LEU A 167 28.34 1.20 -22.04
CA LEU A 167 27.38 1.30 -23.15
C LEU A 167 26.01 0.69 -22.83
N LEU A 168 25.86 0.08 -21.65
CA LEU A 168 24.64 -0.57 -21.20
C LEU A 168 23.57 0.47 -20.83
N ARG A 169 22.46 0.47 -21.57
CA ARG A 169 21.35 1.42 -21.44
C ARG A 169 20.04 0.68 -21.26
N GLU A 170 19.09 1.29 -20.55
CA GLU A 170 17.77 0.70 -20.32
C GLU A 170 16.98 0.46 -21.62
N SER A 171 17.23 1.26 -22.66
CA SER A 171 16.57 1.11 -23.97
C SER A 171 16.89 -0.20 -24.69
N GLN A 172 17.94 -0.91 -24.26
CA GLN A 172 18.32 -2.23 -24.80
C GLN A 172 17.50 -3.37 -24.19
N PHE A 173 16.69 -3.08 -23.17
CA PHE A 173 15.91 -4.08 -22.45
C PHE A 173 14.42 -3.94 -22.78
N THR A 174 13.86 -5.01 -23.33
CA THR A 174 12.42 -5.11 -23.65
C THR A 174 11.77 -6.13 -22.73
N VAL A 175 10.61 -5.78 -22.15
CA VAL A 175 9.87 -6.74 -21.31
C VAL A 175 9.05 -7.64 -22.21
N LEU A 176 9.32 -8.93 -22.15
CA LEU A 176 8.60 -9.96 -22.88
C LEU A 176 7.30 -10.32 -22.17
N ARG A 177 7.34 -10.46 -20.84
CA ARG A 177 6.16 -10.86 -20.06
C ARG A 177 6.25 -10.41 -18.60
N LYS A 178 5.13 -9.93 -18.06
CA LYS A 178 4.91 -9.79 -16.62
C LYS A 178 4.33 -11.08 -16.04
N CYS A 179 4.94 -11.54 -14.97
CA CYS A 179 4.61 -12.79 -14.31
C CYS A 179 3.99 -12.53 -12.93
N GLN A 180 3.24 -13.50 -12.41
CA GLN A 180 2.60 -13.40 -11.09
C GLN A 180 3.55 -13.72 -9.94
N GLY A 181 4.65 -14.42 -10.21
CA GLY A 181 5.64 -14.79 -9.20
C GLY A 181 6.92 -15.37 -9.80
N LYS A 182 7.83 -15.82 -8.93
CA LYS A 182 9.15 -16.33 -9.34
C LYS A 182 9.06 -17.62 -10.16
N PHE A 183 8.18 -18.56 -9.77
CA PHE A 183 8.00 -19.81 -10.50
C PHE A 183 7.52 -19.56 -11.94
N ASP A 184 6.53 -18.68 -12.07
CA ASP A 184 5.99 -18.23 -13.36
C ASP A 184 7.09 -17.59 -14.24
N CYS A 185 7.93 -16.73 -13.65
CA CYS A 185 9.09 -16.17 -14.33
C CYS A 185 10.06 -17.24 -14.85
N LEU A 186 10.37 -18.26 -14.05
CA LEU A 186 11.29 -19.33 -14.43
C LEU A 186 10.74 -20.16 -15.60
N VAL A 187 9.47 -20.53 -15.54
CA VAL A 187 8.81 -21.28 -16.64
C VAL A 187 8.85 -20.46 -17.92
N PHE A 188 8.47 -19.18 -17.86
CA PHE A 188 8.47 -18.33 -19.04
C PHE A 188 9.86 -18.00 -19.57
N GLU A 189 10.84 -17.77 -18.70
CA GLU A 189 12.25 -17.63 -19.11
C GLU A 189 12.69 -18.83 -19.92
N MET A 190 12.47 -20.06 -19.41
CA MET A 190 12.82 -21.28 -20.13
C MET A 190 12.12 -21.39 -21.49
N LEU A 191 10.82 -21.07 -21.55
CA LEU A 191 10.06 -21.08 -22.81
C LEU A 191 10.60 -20.06 -23.82
N PHE A 192 10.95 -18.86 -23.36
CA PHE A 192 11.50 -17.81 -24.22
C PHE A 192 12.92 -18.12 -24.68
N ILE A 193 13.79 -18.67 -23.81
CA ILE A 193 15.13 -19.14 -24.22
C ILE A 193 15.01 -20.22 -25.28
N LYS A 194 14.12 -21.21 -25.09
CA LYS A 194 13.91 -22.29 -26.07
C LYS A 194 13.38 -21.77 -27.41
N LYS A 195 12.52 -20.75 -27.38
CA LYS A 195 11.90 -20.17 -28.57
C LYS A 195 12.84 -19.22 -29.34
N LEU A 196 13.53 -18.33 -28.62
CA LEU A 196 14.33 -17.26 -29.21
C LEU A 196 15.79 -17.66 -29.44
N LYS A 197 16.29 -18.65 -28.69
CA LYS A 197 17.68 -19.16 -28.75
C LYS A 197 18.75 -18.04 -28.67
N PRO A 198 18.72 -17.22 -27.60
CA PRO A 198 19.63 -16.09 -27.48
C PRO A 198 21.10 -16.50 -27.35
N ASN A 199 21.97 -15.76 -28.03
CA ASN A 199 23.39 -16.06 -28.20
C ASN A 199 24.21 -15.93 -26.90
N LEU A 200 23.80 -15.05 -25.98
CA LEU A 200 24.52 -14.82 -24.72
C LEU A 200 24.06 -15.75 -23.58
N ASN A 201 23.00 -16.54 -23.78
CA ASN A 201 22.57 -17.54 -22.80
C ASN A 201 23.42 -18.81 -22.95
N ILE A 202 24.57 -18.84 -22.26
CA ILE A 202 25.53 -19.95 -22.32
C ILE A 202 25.00 -21.20 -21.59
N GLN A 203 24.10 -21.04 -20.61
CA GLN A 203 23.43 -22.18 -19.97
C GLN A 203 22.21 -22.59 -20.80
N THR A 204 22.34 -23.70 -21.54
CA THR A 204 21.22 -24.48 -22.09
C THR A 204 20.44 -25.23 -21.01
N ASP A 205 21.03 -25.36 -19.82
CA ASP A 205 20.59 -26.29 -18.80
C ASP A 205 19.69 -25.55 -17.82
N SER A 206 18.41 -25.51 -18.15
CA SER A 206 17.36 -25.25 -17.19
C SER A 206 17.56 -26.07 -15.92
N ILE A 207 17.38 -25.44 -14.76
CA ILE A 207 17.15 -26.16 -13.51
C ILE A 207 16.05 -27.19 -13.78
N ARG A 208 16.38 -28.49 -13.68
CA ARG A 208 15.44 -29.60 -13.91
C ARG A 208 14.17 -29.32 -13.09
N ALA A 209 13.05 -29.07 -13.76
CA ALA A 209 11.77 -28.95 -13.09
C ALA A 209 11.56 -30.28 -12.35
N LYS A 210 11.67 -30.26 -11.01
CA LYS A 210 11.13 -31.33 -10.19
C LYS A 210 9.62 -31.22 -10.34
N LEU A 211 9.08 -31.91 -11.33
CA LEU A 211 7.66 -32.24 -11.38
C LEU A 211 7.40 -32.97 -10.07
N PHE A 212 6.73 -32.30 -9.14
CA PHE A 212 6.12 -32.97 -8.01
C PHE A 212 5.01 -33.84 -8.63
N VAL A 213 5.30 -35.14 -8.73
CA VAL A 213 4.30 -36.20 -8.95
C VAL A 213 3.73 -36.54 -7.58
#